data_AF-A0A3D8PSA0-F1
#
_entry.id   AF-A0A3D8PSA0-F1
#
_cell.length_a   1.000
_cell.length_b   1.000
_cell.length_c   1.000
_cell.angle_alpha   90.00
_cell.angle_beta   90.00
_cell.angle_gamma   90.00
#
_symmetry.space_group_name_H-M   'P 1'
#
loop_
_entity.id
_entity.type
_entity.pdbx_description
1 polymer ?
#
loop_
_entity_poly.entity_id
_entity_poly.type
_entity_poly.pdbx_seq_one_letter_code
_entity_poly.pdbx_strand_id
1 'polypeptide(L)' 'MAGVGDVISFKSGVKGVVEKIYDNSVIVSVTENTTNLEFEGNKTVVGHKNYEII' A
#
# COMPACT_ATOMS: atom_id res chain seq x y z
N MET A 1 -4.85 -11.44 -5.16
CA MET A 1 -4.34 -10.95 -3.86
C MET A 1 -2.87 -10.60 -4.07
N ALA A 2 -2.35 -9.60 -3.36
CA ALA A 2 -0.95 -9.19 -3.51
C ALA A 2 -0.06 -10.03 -2.61
N GLY A 3 1.15 -10.34 -3.07
CA GLY A 3 2.24 -10.99 -2.38
C GLY A 3 3.17 -9.97 -1.70
N VAL A 4 4.04 -10.45 -0.81
CA VAL A 4 5.15 -9.63 -0.29
C VAL A 4 6.09 -9.29 -1.45
N GLY A 5 6.44 -8.02 -1.58
CA GLY A 5 7.25 -7.49 -2.68
C GLY A 5 6.44 -6.96 -3.87
N ASP A 6 5.13 -7.24 -3.94
CA ASP A 6 4.29 -6.65 -4.99
C ASP A 6 4.13 -5.15 -4.79
N VAL A 7 4.08 -4.43 -5.92
CA VAL A 7 3.73 -3.01 -5.94
C VAL A 7 2.22 -2.89 -6.05
N ILE A 8 1.64 -2.08 -5.17
CA ILE A 8 0.21 -1.78 -5.20
C ILE A 8 -0.03 -0.28 -5.27
N SER A 9 -1.08 0.08 -6.00
CA SER A 9 -1.64 1.43 -6.06
C SER A 9 -2.87 1.49 -5.18
N PHE A 10 -2.95 2.49 -4.30
CA PHE A 10 -4.08 2.72 -3.41
C PHE A 10 -4.30 4.21 -3.22
N LYS A 11 -5.50 4.62 -2.79
CA LYS A 11 -5.88 6.04 -2.60
C LYS A 11 -5.39 6.96 -3.74
N SER A 12 -5.87 6.72 -4.96
CA SER A 12 -5.71 7.57 -6.15
C SER A 12 -4.47 8.47 -6.15
N GLY A 13 -3.29 7.88 -6.34
CA GLY A 13 -2.01 8.59 -6.37
C GLY A 13 -1.00 8.18 -5.31
N VAL A 14 -1.31 7.17 -4.49
CA VAL A 14 -0.33 6.56 -3.57
C VAL A 14 0.05 5.18 -4.10
N LYS A 15 1.35 4.90 -4.13
CA LYS A 15 1.85 3.56 -4.43
C LYS A 15 2.82 3.13 -3.35
N GLY A 16 2.94 1.83 -3.20
CA GLY A 16 3.93 1.27 -2.31
C GLY A 16 4.11 -0.21 -2.49
N VAL A 17 5.09 -0.74 -1.78
CA VAL A 17 5.48 -2.15 -1.82
C VAL A 17 4.90 -2.87 -0.62
N VAL A 18 4.28 -4.03 -0.86
CA VAL A 18 3.74 -4.87 0.20
C VAL A 18 4.87 -5.49 1.01
N GLU A 19 4.90 -5.19 2.30
CA GLU A 19 5.87 -5.74 3.25
C GLU A 19 5.33 -6.95 4.00
N LYS A 20 4.03 -6.94 4.28
CA LYS A 20 3.37 -7.96 5.11
C LYS A 20 1.92 -8.12 4.71
N ILE A 21 1.42 -9.36 4.80
CA ILE A 21 0.04 -9.70 4.49
C ILE A 21 -0.64 -10.20 5.76
N TYR A 22 -1.85 -9.74 5.98
CA TYR A 22 -2.80 -10.21 6.97
C TYR A 22 -4.07 -10.71 6.27
N ASP A 23 -4.96 -11.33 7.02
CA ASP A 23 -6.18 -11.94 6.48
C ASP A 23 -7.08 -10.94 5.72
N ASN A 24 -7.10 -9.67 6.15
CA ASN A 24 -7.96 -8.63 5.59
C ASN A 24 -7.21 -7.42 5.02
N SER A 25 -5.89 -7.36 5.18
CA SER A 25 -5.10 -6.17 4.89
C SER A 25 -3.63 -6.48 4.63
N VAL A 26 -2.92 -5.49 4.10
CA VAL A 26 -1.47 -5.53 3.87
C VAL A 26 -0.80 -4.33 4.52
N ILE A 27 0.41 -4.52 5.03
CA ILE A 27 1.31 -3.42 5.37
C ILE A 27 2.06 -3.04 4.11
N VAL A 28 2.08 -1.75 3.82
CA VAL A 28 2.68 -1.20 2.62
C VAL A 28 3.69 -0.14 3.00
N SER A 29 4.89 -0.24 2.44
CA SER A 29 5.87 0.85 2.45
C SER A 29 5.58 1.78 1.28
N VAL A 30 5.20 3.01 1.59
CA VAL A 30 4.86 4.05 0.61
C VAL A 30 6.12 4.49 -0.12
N THR A 31 6.11 4.35 -1.45
CA THR A 31 7.22 4.73 -2.32
C THR A 31 6.90 5.97 -3.14
N GLU A 32 5.63 6.13 -3.54
CA GLU A 32 5.16 7.29 -4.27
C GLU A 32 3.88 7.81 -3.61
N ASN A 33 3.81 9.12 -3.44
CA ASN A 33 2.64 9.78 -2.88
C ASN A 33 2.46 11.13 -3.57
N THR A 34 1.53 11.19 -4.53
CA THR A 34 1.17 12.43 -5.23
C THR A 34 0.03 13.18 -4.52
N THR A 35 -0.28 12.79 -3.29
CA THR A 35 -1.36 13.37 -2.47
C THR A 35 -0.77 14.17 -1.31
N ASN A 36 -1.59 14.97 -0.65
CA ASN A 36 -1.19 15.70 0.56
C ASN A 36 -1.32 14.84 1.84
N LEU A 37 -1.37 13.50 1.70
CA LEU A 37 -1.42 12.60 2.85
C LEU A 37 -0.03 12.43 3.44
N GLU A 38 0.12 12.54 4.76
CA GLU A 38 1.35 12.18 5.43
C GLU A 38 1.28 10.73 5.94
N PHE A 39 2.35 9.98 5.70
CA PHE A 39 2.48 8.60 6.16
C PHE A 39 3.63 8.53 7.16
N GLU A 40 3.30 8.30 8.43
CA GLU A 40 4.31 8.17 9.48
C GLU A 40 5.25 7.01 9.15
N GLY A 41 6.56 7.29 9.10
CA GLY A 41 7.57 6.29 8.75
C GLY A 41 7.44 5.70 7.35
N ASN A 42 6.71 6.37 6.43
CA ASN A 42 6.38 5.87 5.09
C ASN A 42 5.69 4.49 5.10
N LYS A 43 4.92 4.16 6.15
CA LYS A 43 4.18 2.90 6.22
C LYS A 43 2.70 3.12 6.45
N THR A 44 1.89 2.24 5.89
CA THR A 44 0.43 2.28 6.06
C THR A 44 -0.19 0.90 5.93
N VAL A 45 -1.43 0.76 6.42
CA VAL A 45 -2.20 -0.47 6.33
C VAL A 45 -3.32 -0.28 5.31
N VAL A 46 -3.39 -1.17 4.34
CA VAL A 46 -4.37 -1.10 3.24
C VAL A 46 -5.17 -2.39 3.19
N GLY A 47 -6.50 -2.28 3.17
CA GLY A 47 -7.36 -3.46 3.05
C GLY A 47 -7.31 -4.07 1.64
N HIS A 48 -7.50 -5.39 1.53
CA HIS A 48 -7.46 -6.10 0.22
C HIS A 48 -8.45 -5.57 -0.84
N LYS A 49 -9.50 -4.87 -0.42
CA LYS A 49 -10.51 -4.26 -1.30
C LYS A 49 -10.16 -2.83 -1.73
N ASN A 50 -9.06 -2.25 -1.24
CA ASN A 50 -8.73 -0.82 -1.37
C ASN A 50 -7.43 -0.56 -2.16
N TYR A 51 -6.96 -1.55 -2.92
CA TYR A 51 -5.77 -1.39 -3.76
C TYR A 51 -5.89 -2.19 -5.06
N GLU A 52 -5.07 -1.84 -6.03
CA GLU A 52 -4.84 -2.56 -7.27
C GLU A 52 -3.35 -2.95 -7.38
N ILE A 53 -3.07 -4.13 -7.90
CA ILE A 53 -1.68 -4.60 -8.14
C ILE A 53 -1.23 -4.02 -9.49
N ILE A 54 -0.01 -3.49 -9.55
CA ILE A 54 0.58 -2.86 -10.75
C ILE A 54 1.69 -3.71 -11.34
#